data_AF-A0A967GSU9-F1
#
_entry.id   AF-A0A967GSU9-F1
#
_cell.length_a   1.000
_cell.length_b   1.000
_cell.length_c   1.000
_cell.angle_alpha   90.00
_cell.angle_beta   90.00
_cell.angle_gamma   90.00
#
_symmetry.space_group_name_H-M   'P 1'
#
loop_
_entity.id
_entity.type
_entity.pdbx_description
1 polymer ?
#
loop_
_entity_poly.entity_id
_entity_poly.type
_entity_poly.pdbx_seq_one_letter_code
_entity_poly.pdbx_strand_id
1 'polypeptide(L)' 'MRSLLAATLATLLVASAPFDAHARKLNVLFIISDDLTYTALSCYGNKVCPTPNIDRIAARGTRFTRAYCQGTYCG' A
#
# COMPACT_ATOMS: atom_id res chain seq x y z
N MET A 1 29.95 31.94 18.65
CA MET A 1 30.54 30.61 18.94
C MET A 1 29.64 29.73 19.82
N ARG A 2 29.09 30.23 20.94
CA ARG A 2 28.16 29.46 21.81
C ARG A 2 26.85 29.00 21.14
N SER A 3 26.27 29.81 20.24
CA SER A 3 25.04 29.46 19.51
C SER A 3 25.22 28.38 18.45
N LEU A 4 26.40 28.30 17.82
CA LEU A 4 26.75 27.28 16.83
C LEU A 4 26.95 25.90 17.49
N LEU A 5 27.52 25.87 18.71
CA LEU A 5 27.63 24.65 19.53
C LEU A 5 26.26 24.11 19.98
N ALA A 6 25.32 25.00 20.32
CA ALA A 6 23.96 24.59 20.69
C ALA A 6 23.19 23.99 19.51
N ALA A 7 23.37 24.57 18.30
CA ALA A 7 22.73 24.06 17.09
C ALA A 7 23.29 22.68 16.68
N THR A 8 24.62 22.48 16.72
CA THR A 8 25.21 21.17 16.41
C THR A 8 24.85 20.10 17.43
N LEU A 9 24.75 20.44 18.72
CA LEU A 9 24.32 19.50 19.76
C LEU A 9 22.84 19.11 19.61
N ALA A 10 21.97 20.04 19.21
CA ALA A 10 20.56 19.76 18.94
C ALA A 10 20.38 18.83 17.73
N THR A 11 21.15 19.03 16.65
CA THR A 11 21.11 18.13 15.48
C THR A 11 21.61 16.73 15.83
N LEU A 12 22.63 16.64 16.70
CA LEU A 12 23.16 15.35 17.18
C LEU A 12 22.14 14.60 18.06
N LEU A 13 21.36 15.34 18.87
CA LEU A 13 20.32 14.76 19.72
C LEU A 13 19.15 14.18 18.91
N VAL A 14 18.72 14.88 17.85
CA VAL A 14 17.63 14.41 16.97
C VAL A 14 18.04 13.16 16.18
N ALA A 15 19.32 13.03 15.79
CA ALA A 15 19.84 11.84 15.12
C ALA A 15 19.91 10.60 16.03
N SER A 16 19.90 10.78 17.36
CA SER A 16 19.94 9.70 18.35
C SER A 16 18.55 9.21 18.80
N ALA A 17 17.47 9.71 18.18
CA ALA A 17 16.13 9.23 18.49
C ALA A 17 16.06 7.71 18.23
N PRO A 18 15.59 6.91 19.21
CA PRO A 18 15.51 5.47 19.05
C PRO A 18 14.54 5.16 17.92
N PHE A 19 15.07 4.58 16.84
CA PHE A 19 14.24 3.97 15.81
C PHE A 19 13.57 2.77 16.46
N ASP A 20 12.24 2.73 16.47
CA ASP A 20 11.50 1.61 17.03
C ASP A 20 11.78 0.37 16.17
N ALA A 21 12.79 -0.40 16.59
CA ALA A 21 13.20 -1.65 15.95
C ALA A 21 12.10 -2.73 16.07
N HIS A 22 11.08 -2.50 16.89
CA HIS A 22 9.87 -3.29 16.96
C HIS A 22 8.75 -2.67 16.11
N ALA A 23 9.05 -2.30 14.87
CA ALA A 23 8.02 -2.17 13.84
C ALA A 23 7.13 -3.42 13.89
N ARG A 24 5.89 -3.25 14.37
CA ARG A 24 4.99 -4.36 14.62
C ARG A 24 4.90 -5.21 13.36
N LYS A 25 5.14 -6.52 13.51
CA LYS A 25 5.03 -7.48 12.41
C LYS A 25 3.66 -7.30 11.76
N LEU A 26 3.66 -6.90 10.49
CA LEU A 26 2.43 -6.73 9.73
C LEU A 26 1.85 -8.09 9.38
N ASN A 27 0.53 -8.14 9.30
CA ASN A 27 -0.19 -9.29 8.75
C ASN A 27 -0.38 -9.06 7.24
N VAL A 28 -0.25 -10.13 6.46
CA VAL A 28 -0.50 -10.12 5.02
C VAL A 28 -1.74 -10.97 4.76
N LEU A 29 -2.75 -10.36 4.12
CA LEU A 29 -3.95 -11.05 3.66
C LEU A 29 -3.93 -11.10 2.13
N PHE A 30 -3.86 -12.30 1.57
CA PHE A 30 -3.95 -12.53 0.13
C PHE A 30 -5.35 -13.01 -0.23
N ILE A 31 -6.04 -12.26 -1.07
CA ILE A 31 -7.41 -12.54 -1.54
C ILE A 31 -7.34 -12.81 -3.04
N ILE A 32 -7.92 -13.92 -3.49
CA ILE A 32 -8.07 -14.29 -4.89
C ILE A 32 -9.54 -14.62 -5.17
N SER A 33 -10.00 -14.28 -6.37
CA SER A 33 -11.29 -14.71 -6.91
C SER A 33 -11.04 -15.47 -8.18
N ASP A 34 -11.70 -16.61 -8.33
CA ASP A 34 -11.70 -17.38 -9.56
C ASP A 34 -12.50 -16.65 -10.65
N ASP A 35 -12.09 -16.79 -11.91
CA ASP A 35 -12.74 -16.21 -13.11
C ASP A 35 -13.04 -14.69 -13.08
N LEU A 36 -12.37 -13.91 -12.23
CA LEU A 36 -12.60 -12.48 -12.12
C LEU A 36 -11.85 -11.70 -13.20
N THR A 37 -12.58 -11.21 -14.21
CA THR A 37 -12.07 -10.21 -15.17
C THR A 37 -12.03 -8.81 -14.56
N TYR A 38 -11.00 -8.02 -14.91
CA TYR A 38 -10.90 -6.62 -14.45
C TYR A 38 -12.10 -5.77 -14.86
N THR A 39 -12.73 -6.09 -16.01
CA THR A 39 -13.91 -5.38 -16.53
C THR A 39 -15.16 -5.57 -15.67
N ALA A 40 -15.18 -6.53 -14.75
CA ALA A 40 -16.30 -6.76 -13.84
C ALA A 40 -16.36 -5.76 -12.67
N LEU A 41 -15.28 -5.00 -12.44
CA LEU A 41 -15.13 -4.14 -11.26
C LEU A 41 -15.41 -2.67 -11.59
N SER A 42 -16.15 -1.97 -10.74
CA SER A 42 -16.51 -0.55 -10.96
C SER A 42 -15.30 0.38 -10.89
N CYS A 43 -14.32 0.13 -10.02
CA CYS A 43 -13.04 0.87 -10.02
C CYS A 43 -12.20 0.73 -11.30
N TYR A 44 -12.54 -0.20 -12.20
CA TYR A 44 -11.97 -0.32 -13.55
C TYR A 44 -12.88 0.23 -14.66
N GLY A 45 -14.00 0.86 -14.30
CA GLY A 45 -14.90 1.54 -15.23
C GLY A 45 -16.21 0.80 -15.52
N ASN A 46 -16.49 -0.32 -14.86
CA ASN A 46 -17.80 -0.97 -14.97
C ASN A 46 -18.91 -0.06 -14.41
N LYS A 47 -19.95 0.20 -15.21
CA LYS A 47 -21.09 1.06 -14.83
C LYS A 47 -22.34 0.28 -14.38
N VAL A 48 -22.32 -1.05 -14.52
CA VAL A 48 -23.48 -1.93 -14.27
C VAL A 48 -23.34 -2.66 -12.94
N CYS A 49 -22.14 -3.17 -12.63
CA CYS A 49 -21.87 -3.94 -11.41
C CYS A 49 -21.19 -3.04 -10.36
N PRO A 50 -21.89 -2.58 -9.31
CA PRO A 50 -21.26 -1.82 -8.24
C PRO A 50 -20.42 -2.72 -7.34
N THR A 51 -19.14 -2.38 -7.14
CA THR A 51 -18.22 -3.11 -6.25
C THR A 51 -17.66 -2.23 -5.14
N PRO A 52 -18.49 -1.63 -4.27
CA PRO A 52 -18.09 -0.54 -3.37
C PRO A 52 -17.00 -0.95 -2.35
N ASN A 53 -16.98 -2.20 -1.91
CA ASN A 53 -15.95 -2.70 -1.00
C ASN A 53 -14.58 -2.84 -1.67
N ILE A 54 -14.54 -3.31 -2.92
CA ILE A 54 -13.31 -3.43 -3.70
C ILE A 54 -12.82 -2.03 -4.10
N ASP A 55 -13.74 -1.15 -4.50
CA ASP A 55 -13.42 0.24 -4.84
C ASP A 55 -12.79 0.98 -3.66
N ARG A 56 -13.29 0.76 -2.44
CA ARG A 56 -12.70 1.31 -1.20
C ARG A 56 -11.29 0.80 -0.94
N ILE A 57 -10.99 -0.47 -1.23
CA ILE A 57 -9.63 -1.02 -1.12
C ILE A 57 -8.73 -0.36 -2.17
N ALA A 58 -9.19 -0.27 -3.42
CA ALA A 58 -8.45 0.36 -4.51
C ALA A 58 -8.13 1.84 -4.23
N ALA A 59 -9.08 2.60 -3.65
CA ALA A 59 -8.90 4.01 -3.31
C ALA A 59 -7.93 4.26 -2.15
N ARG A 60 -7.77 3.29 -1.23
CA ARG A 60 -6.87 3.36 -0.07
C ARG A 60 -5.48 2.77 -0.33
N GLY A 61 -5.29 2.13 -1.47
CA GLY A 61 -4.08 1.39 -1.82
C GLY A 61 -3.57 1.75 -3.21
N THR A 62 -2.87 0.78 -3.81
CA THR A 62 -2.41 0.88 -5.20
C THR A 62 -3.23 -0.06 -6.08
N ARG A 63 -3.76 0.47 -7.18
CA ARG A 63 -4.49 -0.30 -8.19
C ARG A 63 -3.61 -0.49 -9.42
N PHE A 64 -3.35 -1.74 -9.79
CA PHE A 64 -2.57 -2.07 -10.99
C PHE A 64 -3.47 -2.11 -12.23
N THR A 65 -3.27 -1.19 -13.16
CA THR A 65 -4.06 -1.12 -14.41
C THR A 65 -3.48 -1.98 -15.54
N ARG A 66 -2.34 -2.63 -15.31
CA ARG A 66 -1.60 -3.47 -16.27
C ARG A 66 -1.10 -4.76 -15.60
N ALA A 67 -2.00 -5.49 -14.94
CA ALA A 67 -1.71 -6.81 -14.38
C ALA A 67 -2.14 -7.89 -15.37
N TYR A 68 -1.27 -8.89 -15.62
CA TYR A 68 -1.51 -9.97 -16.58
C TYR A 68 -1.42 -11.32 -15.87
N CYS A 69 -2.30 -12.25 -16.27
CA CYS A 69 -2.18 -13.65 -15.87
C CYS A 69 -1.28 -14.39 -16.86
N GLN A 70 -0.33 -15.17 -16.37
CA GLN A 70 0.62 -15.90 -17.22
C GLN A 70 -0.01 -17.12 -17.93
N GLY A 71 -1.16 -17.59 -17.44
CA GLY A 71 -1.94 -18.66 -18.06
C GLY A 71 -3.43 -18.37 -17.96
N THR A 72 -4.20 -18.67 -19.01
CA THR A 72 -5.65 -18.46 -19.04
C THR A 72 -6.40 -19.75 -18.69
N TYR A 73 -5.91 -20.48 -17.70
CA TYR A 73 -6.50 -21.72 -17.22
C TYR A 73 -6.35 -21.80 -15.70
N CYS A 74 -7.30 -22.46 -15.06
CA CYS A 74 -7.19 -22.88 -13.68
C CYS A 74 -6.37 -24.19 -13.65
N GLY A 75 -5.48 -24.31 -12.67
CA GLY A 75 -4.40 -25.32 -12.62
C GLY A 75 -4.83 -26.77 -12.86
#